data_AF-A0A956JAV2-F1
#
_entry.id   AF-A0A956JAV2-F1
#
_cell.length_a   1.000
_cell.length_b   1.000
_cell.length_c   1.000
_cell.angle_alpha   90.00
_cell.angle_beta   90.00
_cell.angle_gamma   90.00
#
_symmetry.space_group_name_H-M   'P 1'
#
loop_
_entity.id
_entity.type
_entity.pdbx_description
1 polymer ?
#
loop_
_entity_poly.entity_id
_entity_poly.type
_entity_poly.pdbx_seq_one_letter_code
_entity_poly.pdbx_strand_id
1 'polypeptide(L)'
;HAGAAAGVATEHAAARATDATRQAEEALAKAGLGGLGTGTATTTGRAVSADKATSCTRGSCSFRCERGQTCSATCSGGSCTHVCAAGATCDFTCSGGDCTQTCEAGSECSLTCSGGDCERKCEGGASCTKSCTGRSCTG
;
A
#
# COMPACT_ATOMS: atom_id res chain seq x y z
N HIS A 1 -4.47 41.08 48.20
CA HIS A 1 -4.87 41.11 46.78
C HIS A 1 -3.87 40.32 45.96
N ALA A 2 -4.20 39.09 45.58
CA ALA A 2 -3.37 38.24 44.72
C ALA A 2 -4.15 37.97 43.43
N GLY A 3 -3.75 38.62 42.34
CA GLY A 3 -4.26 38.41 40.99
C GLY A 3 -3.38 37.36 40.29
N ALA A 4 -4.03 36.31 39.80
CA ALA A 4 -3.40 35.14 39.21
C ALA A 4 -2.71 35.46 37.86
N ALA A 5 -1.38 35.42 37.86
CA ALA A 5 -0.57 35.17 36.65
C ALA A 5 -0.26 33.67 36.60
N ALA A 6 -1.23 32.85 36.17
CA ALA A 6 -1.06 31.39 36.08
C ALA A 6 -1.76 30.80 34.85
N GLY A 7 -1.81 31.56 33.74
CA GLY A 7 -2.56 31.17 32.55
C GLY A 7 -1.73 30.72 31.34
N VAL A 8 -0.39 30.85 31.34
CA VAL A 8 0.39 30.71 30.09
C VAL A 8 1.48 29.63 30.12
N ALA A 9 1.65 28.91 31.24
CA ALA A 9 2.69 27.89 31.37
C ALA A 9 2.23 26.46 31.00
N THR A 10 0.93 26.20 30.92
CA THR A 10 0.37 24.86 30.69
C THR A 10 0.15 24.52 29.22
N GLU A 11 0.08 25.51 28.32
CA GLU A 11 -0.14 25.26 26.89
C GLU A 11 1.15 24.84 26.16
N HIS A 12 2.31 25.32 26.58
CA HIS A 12 3.60 24.98 25.96
C HIS A 12 4.12 23.58 26.29
N ALA A 13 3.69 22.98 27.41
CA ALA A 13 4.06 21.61 27.77
C ALA A 13 3.26 20.57 26.98
N ALA A 14 1.99 20.85 26.68
CA ALA A 14 1.14 19.99 25.85
C ALA A 14 1.58 19.98 24.38
N ALA A 15 2.00 21.13 23.85
CA ALA A 15 2.45 21.25 22.46
C ALA A 15 3.76 20.50 22.16
N ARG A 16 4.69 20.43 23.12
CA ARG A 16 5.96 19.70 22.97
C ARG A 16 5.82 18.18 23.10
N ALA A 17 4.80 17.70 23.80
CA ALA A 17 4.49 16.27 23.86
C ALA A 17 3.97 15.76 22.51
N THR A 18 3.13 16.53 21.82
CA THR A 18 2.60 16.19 20.49
C THR A 18 3.65 16.22 19.38
N ASP A 19 4.65 17.12 19.43
CA ASP A 19 5.69 17.16 18.39
C ASP A 19 6.69 16.00 18.52
N ALA A 20 6.98 15.55 19.75
CA ALA A 20 7.82 14.37 19.99
C ALA A 20 7.16 13.06 19.48
N THR A 21 5.83 12.95 19.53
CA THR A 21 5.10 11.80 18.96
C THR A 21 5.05 11.86 17.44
N ARG A 22 4.90 13.05 16.84
CA ARG A 22 4.89 13.24 15.38
C ARG A 22 6.26 12.94 14.74
N GLN A 23 7.35 13.33 15.41
CA GLN A 23 8.72 13.04 14.97
C GLN A 23 9.05 11.53 15.07
N ALA A 24 8.40 10.78 15.96
CA ALA A 24 8.56 9.32 16.06
C ALA A 24 7.87 8.58 14.91
N GLU A 25 6.68 9.02 14.48
CA GLU A 25 5.94 8.46 13.34
C GLU A 25 6.68 8.70 12.01
N GLU A 26 7.31 9.87 11.82
CA GLU A 26 8.15 10.17 10.64
C GLU A 26 9.47 9.39 10.62
N ALA A 27 9.99 8.97 11.79
CA ALA A 27 11.16 8.10 11.89
C ALA A 27 10.83 6.63 11.56
N LEU A 28 9.63 6.16 11.92
CA LEU A 28 9.14 4.81 11.62
C LEU A 28 8.78 4.61 10.13
N ALA A 29 8.38 5.68 9.44
CA ALA A 29 8.20 5.68 7.99
C ALA A 29 9.51 5.40 7.20
N LYS A 30 10.67 5.47 7.85
CA LYS A 30 11.98 5.15 7.25
C LYS A 30 12.56 3.79 7.66
N ALA A 31 11.98 3.11 8.66
CA ALA A 31 12.64 1.96 9.29
C ALA A 31 11.94 0.60 9.11
N GLY A 32 10.82 0.53 8.38
CA GLY A 32 10.30 -0.74 7.83
C GLY A 32 10.19 -1.93 8.81
N LEU A 33 9.89 -1.69 10.09
CA LEU A 33 9.84 -2.73 11.11
C LEU A 33 8.63 -2.56 12.05
N GLY A 34 7.66 -3.46 11.89
CA GLY A 34 7.02 -4.19 12.99
C GLY A 34 5.81 -3.56 13.69
N GLY A 35 4.70 -4.30 13.69
CA GLY A 35 3.60 -4.08 14.63
C GLY A 35 2.65 -5.29 14.72
N LEU A 36 2.96 -6.25 15.60
CA LEU A 36 2.03 -7.29 16.03
C LEU A 36 0.85 -6.63 16.77
N GLY A 37 -0.36 -6.77 16.24
CA GLY A 37 -1.58 -6.29 16.88
C GLY A 37 -2.72 -7.28 16.74
N THR A 38 -2.94 -8.10 17.77
CA THR A 38 -4.19 -8.85 17.98
C THR A 38 -5.30 -7.85 18.32
N GLY A 39 -6.33 -7.73 17.47
CA GLY A 39 -7.49 -6.90 17.81
C GLY A 39 -8.48 -6.65 16.67
N THR A 40 -9.57 -7.42 16.71
CA THR A 40 -10.98 -7.09 16.45
C THR A 40 -11.34 -6.02 15.42
N ALA A 41 -12.08 -6.45 14.39
CA ALA A 41 -12.70 -5.63 13.35
C ALA A 41 -13.70 -4.59 13.89
N THR A 42 -13.76 -3.41 13.25
CA THR A 42 -15.01 -2.69 12.86
C THR A 42 -14.69 -1.50 11.91
N THR A 43 -15.24 -1.59 10.71
CA THR A 43 -15.76 -0.56 9.78
C THR A 43 -14.91 0.61 9.24
N THR A 44 -15.03 0.78 7.92
CA THR A 44 -14.56 1.84 7.00
C THR A 44 -13.06 1.93 6.71
N GLY A 45 -12.67 1.38 5.56
CA GLY A 45 -11.48 1.82 4.79
C GLY A 45 -10.16 1.76 5.55
N ARG A 46 -9.88 0.66 6.26
CA ARG A 46 -8.56 0.46 6.88
C ARG A 46 -7.56 0.19 5.76
N ALA A 47 -6.68 1.14 5.49
CA ALA A 47 -5.44 0.89 4.78
C ALA A 47 -4.80 -0.34 5.43
N VAL A 48 -4.86 -1.46 4.72
CA VAL A 48 -4.13 -2.65 5.11
C VAL A 48 -2.68 -2.24 4.96
N SER A 49 -1.98 -2.05 6.08
CA SER A 49 -0.53 -1.94 6.06
C SER A 49 -0.04 -3.17 5.31
N ALA A 50 0.44 -2.93 4.09
CA ALA A 50 0.82 -3.94 3.13
C ALA A 50 2.18 -4.53 3.48
N ASP A 51 2.47 -4.72 4.76
CA ASP A 51 3.50 -5.63 5.22
C ASP A 51 2.98 -7.05 5.01
N LYS A 52 3.05 -7.49 3.74
CA LYS A 52 2.93 -8.88 3.28
C LYS A 52 1.54 -9.53 3.28
N ALA A 53 0.45 -8.76 3.15
CA ALA A 53 -0.78 -9.36 2.62
C ALA A 53 -0.55 -9.71 1.14
N THR A 54 -0.18 -10.96 0.83
CA THR A 54 -0.09 -11.49 -0.53
C THR A 54 -1.47 -11.87 -1.08
N SER A 55 -2.54 -11.79 -0.28
CA SER A 55 -3.90 -12.10 -0.71
C SER A 55 -4.92 -11.08 -0.23
N CYS A 56 -5.81 -10.66 -1.13
CA CYS A 56 -6.91 -9.75 -0.90
C CYS A 56 -8.20 -10.32 -1.48
N THR A 57 -9.00 -10.94 -0.63
CA THR A 57 -10.27 -11.55 -1.05
C THR A 57 -11.40 -10.54 -1.15
N ARG A 58 -11.34 -9.43 -0.39
CA ARG A 58 -12.40 -8.40 -0.38
C ARG A 58 -12.28 -7.39 -1.51
N GLY A 59 -11.15 -7.35 -2.21
CA GLY A 59 -10.87 -6.33 -3.22
C GLY A 59 -10.46 -4.99 -2.62
N SER A 60 -10.22 -4.01 -3.48
CA SER A 60 -9.82 -2.63 -3.09
C SER A 60 -8.52 -2.55 -2.28
N CYS A 61 -7.67 -3.57 -2.33
CA CYS A 61 -6.38 -3.55 -1.65
C CYS A 61 -5.33 -2.79 -2.46
N SER A 62 -4.38 -2.19 -1.74
CA SER A 62 -3.20 -1.55 -2.32
C SER A 62 -1.96 -2.33 -1.90
N PHE A 63 -1.26 -2.90 -2.87
CA PHE A 63 -0.03 -3.65 -2.68
C PHE A 63 1.14 -2.81 -3.21
N ARG A 64 2.27 -2.86 -2.50
CA ARG A 64 3.49 -2.17 -2.90
C ARG A 64 4.68 -3.10 -2.71
N CYS A 65 5.47 -3.25 -3.78
CA CYS A 65 6.75 -3.93 -3.75
C CYS A 65 7.87 -2.90 -3.78
N GLU A 66 8.73 -2.92 -2.77
CA GLU A 66 9.87 -1.98 -2.72
C GLU A 66 10.99 -2.37 -3.69
N ARG A 67 11.88 -1.41 -3.94
CA ARG A 67 12.95 -1.48 -4.94
C ARG A 67 13.79 -2.74 -4.79
N GLY A 68 14.05 -3.43 -5.90
CA GLY A 68 14.93 -4.62 -5.91
C GLY A 68 14.38 -5.85 -5.20
N GLN A 69 13.11 -5.83 -4.76
CA GLN A 69 12.50 -6.98 -4.09
C GLN A 69 11.70 -7.85 -5.06
N THR A 70 11.43 -9.08 -4.65
CA THR A 70 10.47 -9.97 -5.31
C THR A 70 9.19 -10.03 -4.49
N CYS A 71 8.05 -9.72 -5.12
CA CYS A 71 6.75 -9.71 -4.48
C CYS A 71 5.72 -10.47 -5.30
N SER A 72 4.81 -11.14 -4.59
CA SER A 72 3.62 -11.70 -5.20
C SER A 72 2.39 -11.22 -4.44
N ALA A 73 1.32 -10.94 -5.19
CA ALA A 73 0.04 -10.51 -4.66
C ALA A 73 -1.11 -11.13 -5.45
N THR A 74 -2.21 -11.41 -4.75
CA THR A 74 -3.42 -12.01 -5.30
C THR A 74 -4.62 -11.18 -4.86
N CYS A 75 -5.43 -10.74 -5.81
CA CYS A 75 -6.67 -10.01 -5.58
C CYS A 75 -7.84 -10.76 -6.18
N SER A 76 -8.61 -11.44 -5.34
CA SER A 76 -9.81 -12.16 -5.76
C SER A 76 -11.05 -11.28 -5.75
N GLY A 77 -11.07 -10.21 -4.95
CA GLY A 77 -12.24 -9.33 -4.84
C GLY A 77 -12.30 -8.15 -5.82
N GLY A 78 -11.26 -7.99 -6.67
CA GLY A 78 -11.22 -6.95 -7.71
C GLY A 78 -10.84 -5.56 -7.20
N SER A 79 -10.71 -4.62 -8.13
CA SER A 79 -10.41 -3.19 -7.86
C SER A 79 -9.13 -2.96 -7.05
N CYS A 80 -8.16 -3.88 -7.10
CA CYS A 80 -6.91 -3.76 -6.37
C CYS A 80 -5.86 -2.98 -7.16
N THR A 81 -4.98 -2.29 -6.45
CA THR A 81 -3.82 -1.60 -7.03
C THR A 81 -2.53 -2.31 -6.59
N HIS A 82 -1.61 -2.53 -7.52
CA HIS A 82 -0.29 -3.12 -7.24
C HIS A 82 0.81 -2.23 -7.84
N VAL A 83 1.70 -1.73 -6.99
CA VAL A 83 2.84 -0.88 -7.39
C VAL A 83 4.14 -1.68 -7.27
N CYS A 84 4.86 -1.82 -8.38
CA CYS A 84 6.16 -2.45 -8.45
C CYS A 84 7.24 -1.37 -8.57
N ALA A 85 8.04 -1.16 -7.51
CA ALA A 85 9.11 -0.17 -7.54
C ALA A 85 10.25 -0.58 -8.49
N ALA A 86 11.14 0.37 -8.79
CA ALA A 86 12.22 0.17 -9.74
C ALA A 86 13.07 -1.08 -9.41
N GLY A 87 13.45 -1.84 -10.42
CA GLY A 87 14.27 -3.05 -10.24
C GLY A 87 13.61 -4.19 -9.46
N ALA A 88 12.33 -4.09 -9.07
CA ALA A 88 11.62 -5.15 -8.38
C ALA A 88 11.03 -6.17 -9.36
N THR A 89 10.80 -7.40 -8.90
CA THR A 89 10.10 -8.47 -9.63
C THR A 89 8.75 -8.71 -8.99
N CYS A 90 7.67 -8.58 -9.75
CA CYS A 90 6.32 -8.48 -9.23
C CYS A 90 5.34 -9.39 -9.96
N ASP A 91 4.76 -10.34 -9.23
CA ASP A 91 3.72 -11.23 -9.74
C ASP A 91 2.36 -10.87 -9.14
N PHE A 92 1.46 -10.32 -9.96
CA PHE A 92 0.14 -9.91 -9.53
C PHE A 92 -0.95 -10.72 -10.22
N THR A 93 -1.76 -11.41 -9.42
CA THR A 93 -2.94 -12.14 -9.90
C THR A 93 -4.21 -11.39 -9.51
N CYS A 94 -5.01 -10.98 -10.47
CA CYS A 94 -6.31 -10.36 -10.26
C CYS A 94 -7.42 -11.19 -10.89
N SER A 95 -8.16 -11.91 -10.05
CA SER A 95 -9.30 -12.72 -10.49
C SER A 95 -10.62 -11.95 -10.44
N GLY A 96 -10.72 -10.91 -9.61
CA GLY A 96 -11.97 -10.15 -9.42
C GLY A 96 -12.22 -9.06 -10.45
N GLY A 97 -11.22 -8.71 -11.27
CA GLY A 97 -11.33 -7.67 -12.30
C GLY A 97 -11.00 -6.26 -11.80
N ASP A 98 -10.99 -5.28 -12.71
CA ASP A 98 -10.79 -3.85 -12.43
C ASP A 98 -9.48 -3.51 -11.68
N CYS A 99 -8.46 -4.37 -11.77
CA CYS A 99 -7.22 -4.15 -11.06
C CYS A 99 -6.24 -3.29 -11.86
N THR A 100 -5.41 -2.52 -11.15
CA THR A 100 -4.33 -1.73 -11.76
C THR A 100 -2.97 -2.23 -11.30
N GLN A 101 -2.07 -2.54 -12.24
CA GLN A 101 -0.64 -2.76 -11.95
C GLN A 101 0.19 -1.60 -12.49
N THR A 102 1.04 -1.01 -11.66
CA THR A 102 2.02 0.02 -12.05
C THR A 102 3.43 -0.51 -11.88
N CYS A 103 4.26 -0.37 -12.91
CA CYS A 103 5.61 -0.92 -12.99
C CYS A 103 6.60 0.19 -13.28
N GLU A 104 7.44 0.50 -12.30
CA GLU A 104 8.48 1.52 -12.41
C GLU A 104 9.67 1.03 -13.26
N ALA A 105 10.52 1.95 -13.68
CA ALA A 105 11.64 1.66 -14.57
C ALA A 105 12.54 0.50 -14.07
N GLY A 106 12.88 -0.43 -14.97
CA GLY A 106 13.74 -1.58 -14.67
C GLY A 106 13.08 -2.67 -13.83
N SER A 107 11.78 -2.57 -13.52
CA SER A 107 11.04 -3.64 -12.85
C SER A 107 10.65 -4.76 -13.82
N GLU A 108 10.44 -5.96 -13.28
CA GLU A 108 9.84 -7.10 -13.97
C GLU A 108 8.44 -7.32 -13.42
N CYS A 109 7.43 -7.19 -14.28
CA CYS A 109 6.03 -7.26 -13.88
C CYS A 109 5.28 -8.33 -14.66
N SER A 110 4.64 -9.22 -13.92
CA SER A 110 3.67 -10.19 -14.40
C SER A 110 2.28 -9.82 -13.86
N LEU A 111 1.31 -9.64 -14.75
CA LEU A 111 -0.10 -9.48 -14.41
C LEU A 111 -0.91 -10.65 -14.97
N THR A 112 -1.58 -11.40 -14.12
CA THR A 112 -2.61 -12.36 -14.52
C THR A 112 -3.98 -11.78 -14.21
N CYS A 113 -4.77 -11.46 -15.24
CA CYS A 113 -6.10 -10.89 -15.12
C CYS A 113 -7.16 -11.85 -15.67
N SER A 114 -7.94 -12.46 -14.77
CA SER A 114 -9.02 -13.39 -15.14
C SER A 114 -10.41 -12.74 -15.06
N GLY A 115 -10.55 -11.66 -14.28
CA GLY A 115 -11.84 -11.00 -14.06
C GLY A 115 -12.28 -10.04 -15.17
N GLY A 116 -11.34 -9.55 -15.97
CA GLY A 116 -11.58 -8.47 -16.95
C GLY A 116 -11.11 -7.10 -16.46
N ASP A 117 -11.06 -6.13 -17.38
CA ASP A 117 -10.90 -4.71 -17.06
C ASP A 117 -9.63 -4.33 -16.25
N CYS A 118 -8.58 -5.16 -16.30
CA CYS A 118 -7.33 -4.84 -15.64
C CYS A 118 -6.45 -3.89 -16.47
N GLU A 119 -6.03 -2.81 -15.84
CA GLU A 119 -5.08 -1.85 -16.38
C GLU A 119 -3.64 -2.20 -15.97
N ARG A 120 -2.70 -1.99 -16.88
CA ARG A 120 -1.27 -2.10 -16.59
C ARG A 120 -0.53 -0.91 -17.15
N LYS A 121 0.21 -0.22 -16.28
CA LYS A 121 1.09 0.91 -16.58
C LYS A 121 2.54 0.46 -16.44
N CYS A 122 3.34 0.65 -17.48
CA CYS A 122 4.74 0.28 -17.50
C CYS A 122 5.60 1.47 -17.91
N GLU A 123 6.47 1.89 -17.00
CA GLU A 123 7.45 2.92 -17.25
C GLU A 123 8.57 2.42 -18.19
N GLY A 124 9.28 3.36 -18.81
CA GLY A 124 10.37 3.05 -19.73
C GLY A 124 11.43 2.14 -19.12
N GLY A 125 11.71 1.02 -19.78
CA GLY A 125 12.70 0.03 -19.33
C GLY A 125 12.18 -1.01 -18.34
N ALA A 126 10.89 -1.02 -18.00
CA ALA A 126 10.26 -2.13 -17.29
C ALA A 126 9.92 -3.29 -18.25
N SER A 127 10.12 -4.53 -17.79
CA SER A 127 9.71 -5.75 -18.49
C SER A 127 8.30 -6.15 -18.04
N CYS A 128 7.32 -6.06 -18.92
CA CYS A 128 5.92 -6.24 -18.55
C CYS A 128 5.20 -7.35 -19.32
N THR A 129 4.74 -8.38 -18.61
CA THR A 129 3.90 -9.49 -19.14
C THR A 129 2.47 -9.42 -18.60
N LYS A 130 1.46 -9.49 -19.48
CA LYS A 130 0.03 -9.45 -19.11
C LYS A 130 -0.63 -10.67 -19.72
N SER A 131 -1.06 -11.57 -18.85
CA SER A 131 -1.85 -12.74 -19.18
C SER A 131 -3.30 -12.43 -18.86
N CYS A 132 -4.15 -12.56 -19.86
CA CYS A 132 -5.56 -12.19 -19.78
C CYS A 132 -6.39 -13.37 -20.24
N THR A 133 -7.09 -14.02 -19.32
CA THR A 133 -7.91 -15.22 -19.61
C THR A 133 -9.40 -14.98 -19.42
N GLY A 134 -9.77 -13.79 -18.91
CA GLY A 134 -11.16 -13.37 -18.73
C GLY A 134 -11.86 -12.96 -20.03
N ARG A 135 -13.18 -13.07 -20.06
CA ARG A 135 -14.03 -12.79 -21.23
C ARG A 135 -14.05 -11.32 -21.66
N SER A 136 -13.62 -10.40 -20.78
CA SER A 136 -13.67 -8.93 -21.00
C SER A 136 -12.29 -8.27 -21.09
N CYS A 137 -11.22 -9.04 -21.31
CA CYS A 137 -9.90 -8.42 -21.48
C CYS A 137 -9.82 -7.65 -22.81
N THR A 138 -9.83 -6.32 -22.72
CA THR A 138 -9.40 -5.43 -23.79
C THR A 138 -7.91 -5.14 -23.61
N GLY A 139 -7.15 -5.28 -24.70
CA GLY A 139 -5.68 -5.32 -24.71
C GLY A 139 -5.05 -3.98 -24.44
#